data_AF-A0A2J7Q8L1-F1
#
_entry.id   AF-A0A2J7Q8L1-F1
#
_cell.length_a   1.000
_cell.length_b   1.000
_cell.length_c   1.000
_cell.angle_alpha   90.00
_cell.angle_beta   90.00
_cell.angle_gamma   90.00
#
_symmetry.space_group_name_H-M   'P 1'
#
loop_
_entity.id
_entity.type
_entity.pdbx_description
1 polymer ?
#
loop_
_entity_poly.entity_id
_entity_poly.type
_entity_poly.pdbx_seq_one_letter_code
_entity_poly.pdbx_strand_id
1 'polypeptide(L)'
;MDSGEQNCAALPSQLTVDDVDVEFLPLIYEIIRSVERDPHDSSQKTRESQDTSQKVLELQKKLDQARNQIHRLPGVEYSKEEQLQKLETLRKQLQLKKDLLLKYRHMCTFDIPKLTAMVLRFLFRYLANNEQIVSRLAESYPVRRAAQLVVYLFSRGQQAASDPRLSAERLRSFTARLRAELQNAQKEITQASKEFKKHQQK
;
A
#
# COMPACT_ATOMS: atom_id res chain seq x y z
N MET A 1 15.94 0.40 -27.86
CA MET A 1 14.84 1.28 -27.44
C MET A 1 14.24 0.61 -26.21
N ASP A 2 14.91 0.84 -25.10
CA ASP A 2 14.61 0.31 -23.77
C ASP A 2 13.98 1.45 -22.95
N SER A 3 13.21 1.10 -21.91
CA SER A 3 12.42 1.93 -20.96
C SER A 3 10.90 1.75 -21.14
N GLY A 4 10.13 1.26 -20.18
CA GLY A 4 10.44 0.85 -18.82
C GLY A 4 9.16 0.35 -18.15
N GLU A 5 9.09 -0.95 -17.91
CA GLU A 5 8.06 -1.56 -17.09
C GLU A 5 8.39 -1.31 -15.61
N GLN A 6 7.77 -0.30 -15.00
CA GLN A 6 7.87 -0.11 -13.56
C GLN A 6 6.96 -1.08 -12.83
N ASN A 7 7.60 -2.21 -12.53
CA ASN A 7 7.39 -3.17 -11.47
C ASN A 7 6.65 -2.60 -10.24
N CYS A 8 5.47 -3.16 -9.93
CA CYS A 8 4.77 -2.96 -8.67
C CYS A 8 5.32 -3.97 -7.64
N ALA A 9 6.62 -3.85 -7.35
CA ALA A 9 7.28 -4.62 -6.31
C ALA A 9 7.13 -3.86 -4.98
N ALA A 10 6.83 -4.61 -3.91
CA ALA A 10 6.77 -4.11 -2.54
C ALA A 10 7.95 -3.17 -2.28
N LEU A 11 7.68 -1.90 -1.99
CA LEU A 11 8.71 -0.93 -1.70
C LEU A 11 9.44 -1.39 -0.42
N PRO A 12 10.77 -1.59 -0.46
CA PRO A 12 11.53 -1.77 0.77
C PRO A 12 11.29 -0.54 1.66
N SER A 13 11.24 -0.74 2.98
CA SER A 13 11.10 0.33 3.98
C SER A 13 12.07 1.45 3.65
N GLN A 14 11.60 2.52 3.00
CA GLN A 14 12.45 3.64 2.63
C GLN A 14 12.83 4.35 3.92
N LEU A 15 14.13 4.58 4.11
CA LEU A 15 14.65 5.39 5.21
C LEU A 15 13.90 6.73 5.20
N THR A 16 13.22 7.04 6.30
CA THR A 16 12.52 8.31 6.47
C THR A 16 13.42 9.33 7.16
N VAL A 17 13.04 10.60 7.09
CA VAL A 17 13.81 11.68 7.76
C VAL A 17 13.87 11.47 9.26
N ASP A 18 12.82 10.89 9.85
CA ASP A 18 12.73 10.63 11.29
C ASP A 18 13.67 9.50 11.76
N ASP A 19 14.17 8.66 10.84
CA ASP A 19 15.07 7.54 11.14
C ASP A 19 16.56 7.95 11.16
N VAL A 20 16.89 9.21 10.84
CA VAL A 20 18.27 9.70 10.81
C VAL A 20 18.72 10.11 12.21
N ASP A 21 19.80 9.50 12.70
CA ASP A 21 20.36 9.82 14.01
C ASP A 21 21.10 11.17 13.97
N VAL A 22 20.50 12.17 14.62
CA VAL A 22 21.02 13.55 14.71
C VAL A 22 21.35 13.97 16.14
N GLU A 23 21.43 13.02 17.08
CA GLU A 23 21.72 13.29 18.49
C GLU A 23 23.23 13.43 18.75
N PHE A 24 23.80 14.57 18.33
CA PHE A 24 25.22 14.88 18.55
C PHE A 24 25.47 15.70 19.82
N LEU A 25 24.46 16.46 20.26
CA LEU A 25 24.62 17.49 21.28
C LEU A 25 25.13 16.97 22.64
N PRO A 26 24.65 15.83 23.17
CA PRO A 26 25.19 15.27 24.42
C PRO A 26 26.69 14.98 24.32
N LEU A 27 27.13 14.42 23.20
CA LEU A 27 28.52 14.05 22.96
C LEU A 27 29.41 15.29 22.78
N ILE A 28 28.94 16.29 22.04
CA ILE A 28 29.64 17.58 21.89
C ILE A 28 29.81 18.26 23.26
N TYR A 29 28.76 18.27 24.08
CA TYR A 29 28.82 18.84 25.42
C TYR A 29 29.83 18.11 26.32
N GLU A 30 29.88 16.78 26.27
CA GLU A 30 30.86 15.99 27.01
C GLU A 30 32.29 16.30 26.59
N ILE A 31 32.56 16.48 25.29
CA ILE A 31 33.87 16.86 24.76
C ILE A 31 34.27 18.26 25.25
N ILE A 32 33.38 19.25 25.13
CA ILE A 32 33.65 20.62 25.59
C ILE A 32 33.98 20.60 27.09
N ARG A 33 33.15 19.91 27.88
CA ARG A 33 33.36 19.77 29.32
C ARG A 33 34.65 19.03 29.68
N SER A 34 35.09 18.05 28.89
CA SER A 34 36.34 17.33 29.15
C SER A 34 37.58 18.14 28.76
N VAL A 35 37.48 19.00 27.74
CA VAL A 35 38.56 19.90 27.31
C VAL A 35 38.73 21.08 28.27
N GLU A 36 37.64 21.60 28.80
CA GLU A 36 37.65 22.73 29.76
C GLU A 36 38.09 22.31 31.18
N ARG A 37 38.25 21.02 31.45
CA ARG A 37 38.62 20.50 32.75
C ARG A 37 40.11 20.68 33.00
N ASP A 38 40.48 21.39 34.08
CA ASP A 38 41.88 21.57 34.48
C ASP A 38 42.47 20.28 35.09
N PRO A 39 43.53 19.67 34.51
CA PRO A 39 44.10 18.44 35.04
C PRO A 39 44.97 18.74 36.27
N HIS A 40 44.57 18.23 37.44
CA HIS A 40 45.30 18.41 38.71
C HIS A 40 46.47 17.42 38.92
N ASP A 41 46.59 16.35 38.11
CA ASP A 41 47.69 15.38 38.18
C ASP A 41 48.12 14.89 36.78
N SER A 42 49.43 14.65 36.59
CA SER A 42 50.05 14.24 35.32
C SER A 42 49.52 12.89 34.82
N SER A 43 49.25 11.97 35.75
CA SER A 43 48.66 10.66 35.44
C SER A 43 47.21 10.76 34.94
N GLN A 44 46.45 11.72 35.48
CA GLN A 44 45.07 12.00 35.08
C GLN A 44 45.02 12.68 33.70
N LYS A 45 45.95 13.60 33.42
CA LYS A 45 46.05 14.32 32.14
C LYS A 45 46.15 13.38 30.94
N THR A 46 46.96 12.32 31.03
CA THR A 46 47.11 11.34 29.93
C THR A 46 45.82 10.55 29.70
N ARG A 47 45.13 10.16 30.78
CA ARG A 47 43.91 9.36 30.71
C ARG A 47 42.72 10.17 30.20
N GLU A 48 42.56 11.41 30.65
CA GLU A 48 41.49 12.32 30.21
C GLU A 48 41.70 12.78 28.75
N SER A 49 42.95 12.98 28.34
CA SER A 49 43.31 13.26 26.94
C SER A 49 42.93 12.10 26.02
N GLN A 50 43.18 10.86 26.47
CA GLN A 50 42.80 9.66 25.72
C GLN A 50 41.27 9.50 25.62
N ASP A 51 40.55 9.70 26.72
CA ASP A 51 39.07 9.64 26.75
C ASP A 51 38.43 10.71 25.85
N THR A 52 38.95 11.94 25.92
CA THR A 52 38.50 13.03 25.05
C THR A 52 38.75 12.72 23.57
N SER A 53 39.91 12.16 23.24
CA SER A 53 40.21 11.73 21.86
C SER A 53 39.26 10.64 21.38
N GLN A 54 38.88 9.69 22.25
CA GLN A 54 37.90 8.66 21.92
C GLN A 54 36.51 9.25 21.63
N LYS A 55 36.04 10.20 22.45
CA LYS A 55 34.77 10.90 22.23
C LYS A 55 34.75 11.69 20.92
N VAL A 56 35.87 12.33 20.57
CA VAL A 56 36.02 13.02 19.28
C VAL A 56 35.91 12.05 18.10
N LEU A 57 36.53 10.87 18.19
CA LEU A 57 36.41 9.83 17.17
C LEU A 57 34.99 9.27 17.07
N GLU A 58 34.30 9.11 18.20
CA GLU A 58 32.89 8.71 18.22
C GLU A 58 32.01 9.75 17.52
N LEU A 59 32.23 11.04 17.79
CA LEU A 59 31.50 12.13 17.14
C LEU A 59 31.72 12.11 15.63
N GLN A 60 32.97 11.96 15.18
CA GLN A 60 33.30 11.85 13.77
C GLN A 60 32.56 10.67 13.12
N LYS A 61 32.58 9.51 13.77
CA LYS A 61 31.87 8.32 13.29
C LYS A 61 30.36 8.53 13.19
N LYS A 62 29.75 9.19 14.19
CA LYS A 62 28.32 9.52 14.17
C LYS A 62 27.97 10.49 13.04
N LEU A 63 28.79 11.52 12.80
CA LEU A 63 28.60 12.46 11.70
C LEU A 63 28.71 11.77 10.33
N ASP A 64 29.69 10.89 10.16
CA ASP A 64 29.84 10.11 8.92
C ASP A 64 28.66 9.15 8.70
N GLN A 65 28.16 8.53 9.76
CA GLN A 65 26.96 7.69 9.71
C GLN A 65 25.73 8.50 9.30
N ALA A 66 25.49 9.65 9.93
CA ALA A 66 24.38 10.55 9.60
C ALA A 66 24.48 11.06 8.15
N ARG A 67 25.67 11.44 7.69
CA ARG A 67 25.92 11.82 6.29
C ARG A 67 25.56 10.71 5.31
N ASN A 68 25.97 9.47 5.61
CA ASN A 68 25.65 8.31 4.79
C ASN A 68 24.14 7.99 4.79
N GLN A 69 23.44 8.20 5.91
CA GLN A 69 21.99 8.07 6.00
C GLN A 69 21.29 9.13 5.16
N ILE A 70 21.73 10.40 5.23
CA ILE A 70 21.19 11.50 4.41
C ILE A 70 21.33 11.20 2.92
N HIS A 71 22.48 10.69 2.47
CA HIS A 71 22.68 10.31 1.06
C HIS A 71 21.80 9.15 0.58
N ARG A 72 21.24 8.36 1.50
CA ARG A 72 20.30 7.27 1.19
C ARG A 72 18.85 7.73 1.20
N LEU A 73 18.55 8.95 1.64
CA LEU A 73 17.20 9.48 1.64
C LEU A 73 16.72 9.65 0.19
N PRO A 74 15.50 9.18 -0.15
CA PRO A 74 15.00 9.30 -1.50
C PRO A 74 14.82 10.77 -1.88
N GLY A 75 15.29 11.12 -3.06
CA GLY A 75 15.09 12.44 -3.64
C GLY A 75 16.25 13.41 -3.47
N VAL A 76 17.23 13.11 -2.62
CA VAL A 76 18.46 13.92 -2.46
C VAL A 76 19.40 13.79 -3.66
N GLU A 77 19.23 12.78 -4.50
CA GLU A 77 19.98 12.54 -5.72
C GLU A 77 19.59 13.48 -6.88
N TYR A 78 18.44 14.14 -6.79
CA TYR A 78 17.92 15.00 -7.85
C TYR A 78 18.35 16.45 -7.64
N SER A 79 18.66 17.14 -8.74
CA SER A 79 18.75 18.59 -8.71
C SER A 79 17.37 19.22 -8.45
N LYS A 80 17.34 20.46 -7.98
CA LYS A 80 16.09 21.19 -7.75
C LYS A 80 15.25 21.26 -9.02
N GLU A 81 15.89 21.50 -10.16
CA GLU A 81 15.25 21.58 -11.47
C GLU A 81 14.63 20.23 -11.87
N GLU A 82 15.35 19.12 -11.67
CA GLU A 82 14.86 17.77 -11.94
C GLU A 82 13.67 17.38 -11.04
N GLN A 83 13.73 17.74 -9.75
CA GLN A 83 12.62 17.53 -8.82
C GLN A 83 11.36 18.27 -9.30
N LEU A 84 11.51 19.52 -9.73
CA LEU A 84 10.40 20.33 -10.24
C LEU A 84 9.83 19.76 -11.54
N GLN A 85 10.68 19.33 -12.49
CA GLN A 85 10.22 18.69 -13.73
C GLN A 85 9.44 17.39 -13.47
N LYS A 86 9.91 16.56 -12.52
CA LYS A 86 9.23 15.32 -12.14
C LYS A 86 7.88 15.61 -11.49
N LEU A 87 7.82 16.63 -10.63
CA LEU A 87 6.59 17.11 -10.01
C LEU A 87 5.59 17.60 -11.08
N GLU A 88 6.01 18.43 -12.03
CA GLU A 88 5.17 18.88 -13.13
C GLU A 88 4.63 17.72 -13.98
N THR A 89 5.48 16.73 -14.26
CA THR A 89 5.08 15.52 -14.98
C THR A 89 4.02 14.74 -14.22
N LEU A 90 4.19 14.57 -12.91
CA LEU A 90 3.20 13.90 -12.04
C LEU A 90 1.87 14.68 -12.00
N ARG A 91 1.91 16.01 -11.92
CA ARG A 91 0.71 16.86 -11.98
C ARG A 91 -0.04 16.67 -13.30
N LYS A 92 0.67 16.68 -14.44
CA LYS A 92 0.09 16.42 -15.77
C LYS A 92 -0.53 15.02 -15.84
N GLN A 93 0.16 13.99 -15.36
CA GLN A 93 -0.37 12.63 -15.31
C GLN A 93 -1.63 12.52 -14.45
N LEU A 94 -1.64 13.17 -13.30
CA LEU A 94 -2.80 13.19 -12.41
C LEU A 94 -3.99 13.89 -13.05
N GLN A 95 -3.77 15.02 -13.72
CA GLN A 95 -4.79 15.74 -14.47
C GLN A 95 -5.38 14.86 -15.58
N LEU A 96 -4.54 14.24 -16.41
CA LEU A 96 -5.00 13.30 -17.45
C LEU A 96 -5.79 12.12 -16.88
N LYS A 97 -5.33 11.53 -15.78
CA LYS A 97 -6.07 10.44 -15.10
C LYS A 97 -7.43 10.92 -14.60
N LYS A 98 -7.52 12.13 -14.04
CA LYS A 98 -8.79 12.74 -13.62
C LYS A 98 -9.73 12.98 -14.80
N ASP A 99 -9.23 13.56 -15.89
CA ASP A 99 -10.02 13.82 -17.10
C ASP A 99 -10.54 12.53 -17.71
N LEU A 100 -9.71 11.49 -17.72
CA LEU A 100 -10.08 10.15 -18.16
C LEU A 100 -11.21 9.58 -17.29
N LEU A 101 -11.06 9.65 -15.96
CA LEU A 101 -12.10 9.21 -15.02
C LEU A 101 -13.39 10.00 -15.22
N LEU A 102 -13.34 11.32 -15.42
CA LEU A 102 -14.52 12.14 -15.69
C LEU A 102 -15.18 11.79 -17.02
N LYS A 103 -14.39 11.52 -18.06
CA LYS A 103 -14.89 11.08 -19.38
C LYS A 103 -15.63 9.74 -19.26
N TYR A 104 -15.05 8.77 -18.56
CA TYR A 104 -15.68 7.46 -18.36
C TYR A 104 -16.78 7.46 -17.30
N ARG A 105 -16.80 8.42 -16.36
CA ARG A 105 -17.85 8.58 -15.35
C ARG A 105 -19.24 8.73 -15.99
N HIS A 106 -19.32 9.44 -17.10
CA HIS A 106 -20.59 9.67 -17.80
C HIS A 106 -20.88 8.64 -18.89
N MET A 107 -19.89 7.83 -19.30
CA MET A 107 -20.12 6.66 -20.17
C MET A 107 -20.65 5.45 -19.41
N CYS A 108 -20.44 5.41 -18.08
CA CYS A 108 -21.00 4.41 -17.18
C CYS A 108 -22.21 4.95 -16.42
N THR A 109 -23.20 5.54 -17.11
CA THR A 109 -24.53 5.73 -16.55
C THR A 109 -25.22 4.37 -16.47
N PHE A 110 -24.94 3.66 -15.38
CA PHE A 110 -25.60 2.41 -14.99
C PHE A 110 -26.99 2.73 -14.44
N ASP A 111 -27.95 2.98 -15.32
CA ASP A 111 -29.37 2.85 -14.98
C ASP A 111 -29.78 1.38 -15.17
N ILE A 112 -30.05 0.69 -14.05
CA ILE A 112 -30.28 -0.76 -13.97
C ILE A 112 -31.79 -1.00 -13.75
N PRO A 113 -32.44 -1.92 -14.50
CA PRO A 113 -32.68 -3.22 -13.89
C PRO A 113 -32.45 -4.48 -14.76
N LYS A 114 -32.37 -4.41 -16.10
CA LYS A 114 -32.38 -5.65 -16.95
C LYS A 114 -31.29 -5.79 -18.00
N LEU A 115 -30.64 -4.69 -18.39
CA LEU A 115 -29.60 -4.71 -19.43
C LEU A 115 -28.24 -5.20 -18.90
N THR A 116 -28.04 -5.17 -17.58
CA THR A 116 -26.76 -5.50 -16.93
C THR A 116 -26.30 -6.92 -17.17
N ALA A 117 -27.19 -7.91 -17.27
CA ALA A 117 -26.77 -9.28 -17.57
C ALA A 117 -26.21 -9.42 -18.99
N MET A 118 -26.82 -8.77 -20.00
CA MET A 118 -26.31 -8.80 -21.38
C MET A 118 -25.10 -7.88 -21.57
N VAL A 119 -25.09 -6.71 -20.94
CA VAL A 119 -23.99 -5.74 -21.05
C VAL A 119 -22.78 -6.19 -20.25
N LEU A 120 -22.94 -6.72 -19.04
CA LEU A 120 -21.81 -7.35 -18.33
C LEU A 120 -21.28 -8.51 -19.14
N ARG A 121 -22.14 -9.35 -19.74
CA ARG A 121 -21.66 -10.45 -20.60
C ARG A 121 -20.94 -9.94 -21.85
N PHE A 122 -21.40 -8.85 -22.45
CA PHE A 122 -20.75 -8.22 -23.61
C PHE A 122 -19.41 -7.58 -23.23
N LEU A 123 -19.37 -6.82 -22.14
CA LEU A 123 -18.15 -6.24 -21.60
C LEU A 123 -17.16 -7.34 -21.17
N PHE A 124 -17.63 -8.41 -20.54
CA PHE A 124 -16.78 -9.54 -20.16
C PHE A 124 -16.22 -10.25 -21.39
N ARG A 125 -16.99 -10.39 -22.47
CA ARG A 125 -16.49 -10.89 -23.77
C ARG A 125 -15.47 -9.94 -24.40
N TYR A 126 -15.73 -8.64 -24.36
CA TYR A 126 -14.84 -7.62 -24.92
C TYR A 126 -13.51 -7.55 -24.14
N LEU A 127 -13.58 -7.61 -22.81
CA LEU A 127 -12.44 -7.65 -21.91
C LEU A 127 -11.66 -8.97 -22.03
N ALA A 128 -12.36 -10.10 -22.12
CA ALA A 128 -11.75 -11.43 -22.28
C ALA A 128 -11.09 -11.65 -23.65
N ASN A 129 -11.48 -10.88 -24.67
CA ASN A 129 -10.87 -10.93 -26.00
C ASN A 129 -9.55 -10.14 -26.08
N ASN A 130 -9.18 -9.40 -25.03
CA ASN A 130 -7.91 -8.69 -24.96
C ASN A 130 -6.95 -9.40 -23.98
N GLU A 131 -6.01 -10.16 -24.54
CA GLU A 131 -5.08 -11.02 -23.80
C GLU A 131 -4.27 -10.25 -22.74
N GLN A 132 -3.87 -9.01 -23.05
CA GLN A 132 -3.08 -8.19 -22.13
C GLN A 132 -3.85 -7.78 -20.87
N ILE A 133 -5.15 -7.51 -21.02
CA ILE A 133 -6.01 -7.14 -19.89
C ILE A 133 -6.27 -8.37 -19.02
N VAL A 134 -6.54 -9.51 -19.64
CA VAL A 134 -6.76 -10.77 -18.91
C VAL A 134 -5.51 -11.16 -18.12
N SER A 135 -4.32 -11.03 -18.71
CA SER A 135 -3.04 -11.29 -18.03
C SER A 135 -2.85 -10.38 -16.81
N ARG A 136 -3.01 -9.06 -16.99
CA ARG A 136 -2.90 -8.07 -15.89
C ARG A 136 -3.96 -8.26 -14.80
N LEU A 137 -5.16 -8.70 -15.18
CA LEU A 137 -6.26 -8.95 -14.27
C LEU A 137 -6.04 -10.25 -13.47
N ALA A 138 -5.50 -11.29 -14.10
CA ALA A 138 -5.10 -12.54 -13.43
C ALA A 138 -3.91 -12.34 -12.50
N GLU A 139 -3.00 -11.43 -12.85
CA GLU A 139 -1.89 -11.03 -11.99
C GLU A 139 -2.36 -10.27 -10.75
N SER A 140 -3.52 -9.60 -10.80
CA SER A 140 -4.06 -8.84 -9.68
C SER A 140 -4.39 -9.71 -8.46
N TYR A 141 -4.02 -9.21 -7.28
CA TYR A 141 -4.22 -9.88 -6.00
C TYR A 141 -5.67 -10.32 -5.70
N PRO A 142 -6.73 -9.48 -5.92
CA PRO A 142 -8.10 -9.90 -5.61
C PRO A 142 -8.60 -11.04 -6.51
N VAL A 143 -8.23 -11.06 -7.78
CA VAL A 143 -8.62 -12.12 -8.73
C VAL A 143 -7.88 -13.42 -8.42
N ARG A 144 -6.58 -13.32 -8.11
CA ARG A 144 -5.79 -14.47 -7.67
C ARG A 144 -6.35 -15.09 -6.39
N ARG A 145 -6.74 -14.27 -5.41
CA ARG A 145 -7.34 -14.73 -4.16
C ARG A 145 -8.70 -15.39 -4.40
N ALA A 146 -9.53 -14.82 -5.26
CA ALA A 146 -10.81 -15.40 -5.64
C ALA A 146 -10.62 -16.74 -6.38
N ALA A 147 -9.68 -16.81 -7.32
CA ALA A 147 -9.34 -18.05 -8.03
C ALA A 147 -8.83 -19.13 -7.09
N GLN A 148 -7.92 -18.79 -6.16
CA GLN A 148 -7.45 -19.72 -5.12
C GLN A 148 -8.59 -20.23 -4.25
N LEU A 149 -9.53 -19.36 -3.86
CA LEU A 149 -10.70 -19.75 -3.07
C LEU A 149 -11.61 -20.69 -3.87
N VAL A 150 -11.86 -20.39 -5.14
CA VAL A 150 -12.66 -21.23 -6.04
C VAL A 150 -11.99 -22.59 -6.26
N VAL A 151 -10.68 -22.62 -6.53
CA VAL A 151 -9.90 -23.86 -6.67
C VAL A 151 -9.93 -24.66 -5.37
N TYR A 152 -9.79 -24.02 -4.22
CA TYR A 152 -9.89 -24.68 -2.92
C TYR A 152 -11.28 -25.28 -2.70
N LEU A 153 -12.35 -24.54 -2.97
CA LEU A 153 -13.72 -25.04 -2.86
C LEU A 153 -13.98 -26.18 -3.85
N PHE A 154 -13.45 -26.10 -5.06
CA PHE A 154 -13.63 -27.11 -6.10
C PHE A 154 -12.84 -28.39 -5.77
N SER A 155 -11.57 -28.27 -5.39
CA SER A 155 -10.70 -29.38 -5.02
C SER A 155 -11.17 -30.07 -3.73
N ARG A 156 -11.57 -29.29 -2.71
CA ARG A 156 -12.18 -29.82 -1.49
C ARG A 156 -13.57 -30.40 -1.74
N GLY A 157 -14.31 -29.84 -2.69
CA GLY A 157 -15.58 -30.38 -3.17
C GLY A 157 -15.42 -31.73 -3.86
N GLN A 158 -14.39 -31.91 -4.70
CA GLN A 158 -14.11 -33.19 -5.37
C GLN A 158 -13.71 -34.29 -4.38
N GLN A 159 -12.94 -33.97 -3.35
CA GLN A 159 -12.57 -34.95 -2.32
C GLN A 159 -13.75 -35.39 -1.44
N ALA A 160 -14.79 -34.55 -1.32
CA ALA A 160 -16.03 -34.88 -0.62
C ALA A 160 -17.14 -35.47 -1.51
N ALA A 161 -16.90 -35.57 -2.84
CA ALA A 161 -17.90 -35.92 -3.84
C ALA A 161 -17.65 -37.30 -4.48
N SER A 162 -17.53 -38.34 -3.64
CA SER A 162 -17.74 -39.73 -4.10
C SER A 162 -19.18 -39.98 -4.59
N ASP A 163 -20.14 -39.08 -4.31
CA ASP A 163 -21.50 -39.12 -4.86
C ASP A 163 -21.94 -37.76 -5.46
N PRO A 164 -21.83 -37.57 -6.80
CA PRO A 164 -22.08 -36.29 -7.47
C PRO A 164 -23.56 -35.82 -7.45
N ARG A 165 -24.52 -36.71 -7.16
CA ARG A 165 -25.95 -36.36 -7.10
C ARG A 165 -26.34 -35.64 -5.80
N LEU A 166 -25.72 -35.97 -4.67
CA LEU A 166 -26.02 -35.38 -3.36
C LEU A 166 -25.50 -33.94 -3.21
N SER A 167 -24.43 -33.59 -3.94
CA SER A 167 -23.82 -32.26 -3.94
C SER A 167 -24.70 -31.21 -4.62
N ALA A 168 -25.32 -31.54 -5.74
CA ALA A 168 -26.16 -30.62 -6.51
C ALA A 168 -27.44 -30.22 -5.74
N GLU A 169 -28.09 -31.16 -5.06
CA GLU A 169 -29.27 -30.88 -4.24
C GLU A 169 -28.92 -30.08 -2.98
N ARG A 170 -27.80 -30.40 -2.32
CA ARG A 170 -27.30 -29.60 -1.19
C ARG A 170 -26.97 -28.18 -1.62
N LEU A 171 -26.30 -27.99 -2.75
CA LEU A 171 -26.01 -26.67 -3.31
C LEU A 171 -27.29 -25.91 -3.69
N ARG A 172 -28.29 -26.57 -4.25
CA ARG A 172 -29.60 -25.95 -4.52
C ARG A 172 -30.31 -25.53 -3.24
N SER A 173 -30.32 -26.38 -2.21
CA SER A 173 -30.92 -26.05 -0.92
C SER A 173 -30.18 -24.94 -0.19
N PHE A 174 -28.85 -24.91 -0.29
CA PHE A 174 -28.00 -23.86 0.26
C PHE A 174 -28.20 -22.53 -0.46
N THR A 175 -28.21 -22.53 -1.80
CA THR A 175 -28.46 -21.30 -2.59
C THR A 175 -29.87 -20.77 -2.36
N ALA A 176 -30.87 -21.63 -2.14
CA ALA A 176 -32.22 -21.21 -1.75
C ALA A 176 -32.25 -20.56 -0.36
N ARG A 177 -31.61 -21.15 0.65
CA ARG A 177 -31.50 -20.59 2.01
C ARG A 177 -30.76 -19.26 2.03
N LEU A 178 -29.62 -19.21 1.35
CA LEU A 178 -28.78 -18.02 1.28
C LEU A 178 -29.49 -16.87 0.56
N ARG A 179 -30.28 -17.18 -0.48
CA ARG A 179 -31.13 -16.19 -1.15
C ARG A 179 -32.24 -15.66 -0.24
N ALA A 180 -32.83 -16.52 0.59
CA ALA A 180 -33.86 -16.13 1.56
C ALA A 180 -33.28 -15.25 2.68
N GLU A 181 -32.11 -15.60 3.22
CA GLU A 181 -31.40 -14.77 4.21
C GLU A 181 -31.02 -13.41 3.65
N LEU A 182 -30.50 -13.34 2.43
CA LEU A 182 -30.17 -12.06 1.79
C LEU A 182 -31.41 -11.18 1.57
N GLN A 183 -32.55 -11.78 1.21
CA GLN A 183 -33.80 -11.04 1.06
C GLN A 183 -34.34 -10.50 2.39
N ASN A 184 -34.19 -11.28 3.47
CA ASN A 184 -34.58 -10.84 4.81
C ASN A 184 -33.66 -9.72 5.30
N ALA A 185 -32.35 -9.88 5.18
CA ALA A 185 -31.37 -8.84 5.52
C ALA A 185 -31.60 -7.55 4.71
N GLN A 186 -31.97 -7.65 3.43
CA GLN A 186 -32.30 -6.49 2.61
C GLN A 186 -33.57 -5.76 3.10
N LYS A 187 -34.59 -6.51 3.54
CA LYS A 187 -35.80 -5.93 4.13
C LYS A 187 -35.49 -5.24 5.46
N GLU A 188 -34.69 -5.86 6.31
CA GLU A 188 -34.25 -5.28 7.59
C GLU A 188 -33.46 -3.98 7.38
N ILE A 189 -32.51 -3.96 6.44
CA ILE A 189 -31.73 -2.75 6.11
C ILE A 189 -32.64 -1.63 5.59
N THR A 190 -33.61 -1.95 4.73
CA THR A 190 -34.54 -0.94 4.19
C THR A 190 -35.52 -0.42 5.25
N GLN A 191 -35.93 -1.26 6.20
CA GLN A 191 -36.74 -0.85 7.34
C GLN A 191 -35.94 0.04 8.29
N ALA A 192 -34.74 -0.39 8.69
CA ALA A 192 -33.82 0.41 9.50
C ALA A 192 -33.53 1.76 8.85
N SER A 193 -33.28 1.79 7.53
CA SER A 193 -33.05 3.04 6.79
C SER A 193 -34.26 3.98 6.81
N LYS A 194 -35.50 3.45 6.78
CA LYS A 194 -36.73 4.25 6.91
C LYS A 194 -36.94 4.77 8.33
N GLU A 195 -36.62 3.98 9.34
CA GLU A 195 -36.69 4.40 10.76
C GLU A 195 -35.67 5.48 11.07
N PHE A 196 -34.43 5.35 10.59
CA PHE A 196 -33.40 6.38 10.69
C PHE A 196 -33.83 7.71 10.06
N LYS A 197 -34.53 7.68 8.91
CA LYS A 197 -35.06 8.89 8.27
C LYS A 197 -36.18 9.56 9.06
N LYS A 198 -37.04 8.79 9.73
CA LYS A 198 -38.10 9.32 10.61
C LYS A 198 -37.52 9.96 11.87
N HIS A 199 -36.46 9.39 12.42
CA HIS A 199 -35.76 9.97 13.58
C HIS A 199 -34.97 11.25 13.25
N GLN A 200 -34.58 11.48 11.98
CA GLN A 200 -33.96 12.75 11.55
C GLN A 200 -34.96 13.89 11.26
N GLN A 201 -36.26 13.63 11.16
CA GLN A 201 -37.29 14.64 10.87
C GLN A 201 -38.08 15.12 12.11
N LYS A 202 -37.64 14.72 13.30
CA LYS A 202 -38.24 15.09 14.60
C LYS A 202 -37.23 15.90 15.40
#